data_AF-A0A2Z3H753-F1
#
_entry.id   AF-A0A2Z3H753-F1
#
_cell.length_a   1.000
_cell.length_b   1.000
_cell.length_c   1.000
_cell.angle_alpha   90.00
_cell.angle_beta   90.00
_cell.angle_gamma   90.00
#
_symmetry.space_group_name_H-M   'P 1'
#
loop_
_entity.id
_entity.type
_entity.pdbx_description
1 polymer ?
#
loop_
_entity_poly.entity_id
_entity_poly.type
_entity_poly.pdbx_seq_one_letter_code
_entity_poly.pdbx_strand_id
1 'polypeptide(L)' 'MNACPSLAPDLADFFVHSPIGQLRRLVVIDNDTEVLITGQVSSYYHKQLAQEYLRRILGKRVIVNHVEVCAGESR' A
#
# COMPACT_ATOMS: atom_id res chain seq x y z
N MET A 1 -7.53 -18.41 16.36
CA MET A 1 -7.39 -18.08 14.93
C MET A 1 -6.17 -17.17 14.79
N ASN A 2 -5.06 -17.66 14.24
CA ASN A 2 -3.90 -16.82 13.95
C ASN A 2 -3.93 -16.57 12.44
N ALA A 3 -4.35 -15.37 12.01
CA ALA A 3 -4.11 -14.95 10.65
C ALA A 3 -2.60 -14.77 10.51
N CYS A 4 -1.97 -15.61 9.71
CA CYS A 4 -0.57 -15.44 9.35
C CYS A 4 -0.52 -14.26 8.37
N PRO A 5 0.13 -13.13 8.69
CA PRO A 5 0.29 -12.06 7.73
C PRO A 5 1.23 -12.58 6.63
N SER A 6 0.67 -12.93 5.47
CA SER A 6 1.45 -13.28 4.29
C SER A 6 1.72 -12.01 3.50
N LEU A 7 2.99 -11.77 3.18
CA LEU A 7 3.35 -10.74 2.22
C LEU A 7 2.72 -11.15 0.87
N ALA A 8 1.75 -10.39 0.35
CA ALA A 8 1.13 -10.71 -0.93
C ALA A 8 2.11 -10.38 -2.07
N PRO A 9 2.76 -11.38 -2.68
CA PRO A 9 3.83 -11.11 -3.64
C PRO A 9 3.29 -10.43 -4.90
N ASP A 10 2.07 -10.78 -5.34
CA ASP A 10 1.43 -10.20 -6.53
C ASP A 10 1.12 -8.70 -6.35
N LEU A 11 0.64 -8.32 -5.16
CA LEU A 11 0.36 -6.91 -4.85
C LEU A 11 1.66 -6.13 -4.64
N ALA A 12 2.64 -6.72 -3.96
CA ALA A 12 3.94 -6.09 -3.73
C ALA A 12 4.72 -5.88 -5.04
N ASP A 13 4.62 -6.82 -5.98
CA ASP A 13 5.25 -6.73 -7.30
C ASP A 13 4.80 -5.46 -8.06
N PHE A 14 3.49 -5.18 -8.05
CA PHE A 14 2.96 -3.95 -8.65
C PHE A 14 3.61 -2.69 -8.08
N PHE A 15 3.75 -2.61 -6.75
CA PHE A 15 4.39 -1.46 -6.11
C PHE A 15 5.86 -1.35 -6.50
N VAL A 16 6.59 -2.47 -6.53
CA VAL A 16 8.01 -2.53 -6.91
C VAL A 16 8.26 -2.08 -8.36
N HIS A 17 7.34 -2.41 -9.27
CA HIS A 17 7.41 -2.06 -10.69
C HIS A 17 6.76 -0.72 -11.04
N SER A 18 6.16 -0.03 -10.06
CA SER A 18 5.49 1.23 -10.31
C SER A 18 6.47 2.31 -10.82
N PRO A 19 6.13 3.08 -11.87
CA PRO A 19 6.93 4.21 -12.32
C PRO A 19 6.99 5.34 -11.26
N ILE A 20 6.12 5.28 -10.26
CA ILE A 20 6.05 6.25 -9.17
C ILE A 20 6.96 5.76 -8.04
N GLY A 21 8.12 6.39 -7.87
CA GLY A 21 9.13 5.97 -6.88
C GLY A 21 8.62 5.97 -5.42
N GLN A 22 7.63 6.78 -5.09
CA GLN A 22 7.01 6.79 -3.76
C GLN A 22 6.21 5.51 -3.47
N LEU A 23 5.57 4.93 -4.50
CA LEU A 23 4.79 3.70 -4.38
C LEU A 23 5.69 2.48 -4.18
N ARG A 24 6.90 2.47 -4.76
CA ARG A 24 7.90 1.39 -4.61
C ARG A 24 8.37 1.14 -3.19
N ARG A 25 8.17 2.11 -2.29
CA ARG A 25 8.56 2.03 -0.86
C ARG A 25 7.42 1.53 0.04
N LEU A 26 6.25 1.29 -0.53
CA LEU A 26 5.09 0.81 0.21
C LEU A 26 5.16 -0.70 0.34
N VAL A 27 4.75 -1.18 1.51
CA VAL A 27 4.65 -2.60 1.84
C VAL A 27 3.18 -2.96 1.90
N VAL A 28 2.84 -4.10 1.30
CA VAL A 28 1.49 -4.65 1.29
C VAL A 28 1.49 -5.98 2.02
N ILE A 29 0.59 -6.11 2.99
CA ILE A 29 0.41 -7.32 3.78
C ILE A 29 -1.02 -7.79 3.52
N ASP A 30 -1.15 -9.01 3.01
CA ASP A 30 -2.45 -9.65 2.80
C ASP A 30 -2.75 -10.55 4.00
N ASN A 31 -3.90 -10.31 4.60
CA ASN A 31 -4.49 -11.17 5.61
C ASN A 31 -5.78 -11.75 5.02
N ASP A 32 -6.28 -12.82 5.65
CA ASP A 32 -7.47 -13.55 5.20
C ASP A 32 -8.70 -12.64 5.01
N THR A 33 -8.84 -11.60 5.82
CA THR A 33 -9.99 -10.68 5.83
C THR A 33 -9.71 -9.31 5.21
N GLU A 34 -8.45 -8.88 5.16
CA GLU A 34 -8.09 -7.49 4.83
C GLU A 34 -6.68 -7.37 4.27
N VAL A 35 -6.48 -6.34 3.44
CA VAL A 35 -5.17 -5.98 2.92
C VAL A 35 -4.70 -4.69 3.59
N LEU A 36 -3.57 -4.78 4.28
CA LEU A 36 -2.91 -3.64 4.89
C LEU A 36 -1.87 -3.07 3.93
N ILE A 37 -1.94 -1.78 3.66
CA ILE A 37 -0.88 -1.03 2.98
C ILE A 37 -0.23 -0.05 3.95
N THR A 38 1.10 -0.11 4.05
CA THR A 38 1.88 0.71 4.98
C THR A 38 3.18 1.20 4.33
N GLY A 39 3.79 2.22 4.90
CA GLY A 39 4.98 2.88 4.37
C GLY A 39 4.82 4.40 4.39
N GLN A 40 5.78 5.11 3.80
CA GLN A 40 5.82 6.57 3.82
C GLN A 40 5.75 7.15 2.41
N VAL A 41 4.98 8.22 2.24
CA VAL A 41 4.90 8.98 1.00
C VAL A 41 5.06 10.47 1.25
N SER A 42 5.49 11.20 0.22
CA SER A 42 5.70 12.65 0.27
C SER A 42 4.41 13.47 0.17
N SER A 43 3.27 12.87 -0.18
CA SER A 43 2.02 13.61 -0.40
C SER A 43 0.78 12.74 -0.25
N TYR A 44 -0.33 13.36 0.18
CA TYR A 44 -1.64 12.70 0.22
C TYR A 44 -2.09 12.18 -1.14
N TYR A 45 -1.65 12.80 -2.23
CA TYR A 45 -1.87 12.30 -3.59
C TYR A 45 -1.37 10.85 -3.75
N HIS A 46 -0.13 10.58 -3.35
CA HIS A 46 0.44 9.23 -3.43
C HIS A 46 -0.28 8.25 -2.49
N LYS A 47 -0.69 8.70 -1.30
CA LYS A 47 -1.47 7.89 -0.35
C LYS A 47 -2.82 7.46 -0.94
N GLN A 48 -3.54 8.38 -1.59
CA GLN A 48 -4.81 8.06 -2.26
C GLN A 48 -4.60 7.16 -3.48
N LEU A 49 -3.59 7.47 -4.28
CA LEU A 49 -3.28 6.69 -5.48
C LEU A 49 -2.98 5.23 -5.15
N ALA A 50 -2.18 4.97 -4.11
CA ALA A 50 -1.89 3.62 -3.64
C ALA A 50 -3.16 2.84 -3.25
N GLN A 51 -4.08 3.50 -2.54
CA GLN A 51 -5.34 2.91 -2.11
C GLN A 51 -6.26 2.60 -3.29
N GLU A 52 -6.40 3.53 -4.24
CA GLU A 52 -7.27 3.34 -5.41
C GLU A 52 -6.73 2.25 -6.34
N TYR A 53 -5.41 2.11 -6.48
CA TYR A 53 -4.82 0.97 -7.20
C TYR A 53 -5.20 -0.36 -6.55
N LEU A 54 -4.99 -0.50 -5.24
CA LEU A 54 -5.37 -1.70 -4.52
C LEU A 54 -6.86 -1.99 -4.62
N ARG A 55 -7.71 -0.95 -4.56
CA ARG A 55 -9.16 -1.09 -4.69
C ARG A 55 -9.59 -1.65 -6.05
N ARG A 56 -8.88 -1.31 -7.12
CA ARG A 56 -9.14 -1.87 -8.46
C ARG A 56 -8.76 -3.35 -8.55
N ILE A 57 -7.71 -3.78 -7.86
CA ILE A 57 -7.24 -5.17 -7.88
C ILE A 57 -8.08 -6.05 -6.96
N LEU A 58 -8.33 -5.56 -5.74
CA LEU A 58 -8.96 -6.32 -4.65
C LEU A 58 -10.49 -6.24 -4.66
N GLY A 59 -11.07 -5.32 -5.44
CA GLY A 59 -12.51 -5.16 -5.61
C GLY A 59 -13.23 -4.86 -4.30
N LYS A 60 -13.81 -5.89 -3.67
CA LYS A 60 -14.63 -5.79 -2.45
C LYS A 60 -13.89 -6.14 -1.16
N ARG A 61 -12.61 -6.53 -1.21
CA ARG A 61 -11.85 -6.78 0.04
C ARG A 61 -11.65 -5.48 0.83
N VAL A 62 -11.55 -5.62 2.15
CA VAL A 62 -11.24 -4.51 3.04
C VAL A 62 -9.79 -4.09 2.83
N ILE A 63 -9.56 -2.79 2.67
CA ILE A 63 -8.23 -2.20 2.53
C ILE A 63 -7.99 -1.28 3.72
N VAL A 64 -6.93 -1.56 4.47
CA VAL A 64 -6.50 -0.73 5.59
C VAL A 64 -5.27 0.07 5.17
N ASN A 65 -5.41 1.39 5.13
CA ASN A 65 -4.37 2.30 4.66
C ASN A 65 -3.63 2.98 5.81
N HIS A 66 -2.52 2.35 6.23
CA HIS A 66 -1.55 2.84 7.21
C HIS A 66 -0.37 3.58 6.55
N VAL A 67 -0.53 4.10 5.34
CA VAL A 67 0.52 4.92 4.70
C VAL A 67 0.63 6.26 5.42
N GLU A 68 1.82 6.62 5.87
CA GLU A 68 2.08 7.90 6.50
C GLU A 68 2.52 8.93 5.46
N VAL A 69 1.98 10.14 5.56
CA VAL A 69 2.39 11.24 4.69
C VAL A 69 3.46 12.04 5.42
N CYS A 70 4.72 11.73 5.14
CA CYS A 70 5.84 12.56 5.54
C CYS A 70 6.06 13.58 4.41
N ALA A 71 5.35 14.70 4.48
CA ALA A 71 5.77 15.87 3.73
C ALA A 71 7.19 16.16 4.20
N GLY A 72 8.18 15.88 3.35
CA GLY A 72 9.56 16.24 3.65
C GLY A 72 9.53 17.71 4.03
N GLU A 73 9.86 18.02 5.30
CA GLU A 73 10.17 19.39 5.65
C GLU A 73 11.19 19.87 4.64
N SER A 74 10.83 20.92 3.92
CA SER A 74 11.70 21.59 2.98
C SER A 74 13.03 21.89 3.65
N ARG A 75 14.11 21.28 3.16
CA ARG A 75 15.46 21.82 3.28
C ARG A 75 16.27 21.46 2.04
#